data_AF-A0A1I0GCS8-F1
#
_entry.id   AF-A0A1I0GCS8-F1
#
_cell.length_a   1.000
_cell.length_b   1.000
_cell.length_c   1.000
_cell.angle_alpha   90.00
_cell.angle_beta   90.00
_cell.angle_gamma   90.00
#
_symmetry.space_group_name_H-M   'P 1'
#
loop_
_entity.id
_entity.type
_entity.pdbx_description
1 polymer ?
#
loop_
_entity_poly.entity_id
_entity_poly.type
_entity_poly.pdbx_seq_one_letter_code
_entity_poly.pdbx_strand_id
1 'polypeptide(L)'
;MPYQKITDKTSPQYQLINKSGLINVGEDGLLYSIDGYIGVALGSKYGNIGDKFIIEFDNKRELKVIKLDEKADKDTINGCYHRSDNSMVEVLVNRETAAETYPLAINVWGDFNYSDKFNGEITNVLKVVE
;
A
#
# COMPACT_ATOMS: atom_id res chain seq x y z
N MET A 1 -2.92 -2.93 -6.21
CA MET A 1 -2.29 -4.21 -6.59
C MET A 1 -2.95 -5.38 -5.85
N PRO A 2 -3.40 -6.46 -6.51
CA PRO A 2 -3.90 -7.65 -5.81
C PRO A 2 -2.79 -8.32 -5.00
N TYR A 3 -2.98 -8.50 -3.68
CA TYR A 3 -1.92 -9.03 -2.80
C TYR A 3 -1.55 -10.48 -3.14
N GLN A 4 -2.48 -11.24 -3.75
CA GLN A 4 -2.25 -12.64 -4.16
C GLN A 4 -1.20 -12.78 -5.28
N LYS A 5 -0.76 -11.67 -5.89
CA LYS A 5 0.36 -11.68 -6.84
C LYS A 5 1.72 -11.87 -6.16
N ILE A 6 1.80 -11.70 -4.84
CA ILE A 6 2.98 -12.00 -4.05
C ILE A 6 3.00 -13.51 -3.82
N THR A 7 3.80 -14.23 -4.60
CA THR A 7 3.80 -15.70 -4.65
C THR A 7 5.10 -16.36 -4.22
N ASP A 8 6.21 -15.61 -4.15
CA ASP A 8 7.49 -16.13 -3.66
C ASP A 8 7.42 -16.33 -2.14
N LYS A 9 7.27 -17.60 -1.74
CA LYS A 9 7.13 -18.01 -0.35
C LYS A 9 8.35 -17.72 0.53
N THR A 10 9.51 -17.51 -0.09
CA THR A 10 10.75 -17.20 0.63
C THR A 10 10.91 -15.71 0.91
N SER A 11 10.12 -14.87 0.25
CA SER A 11 10.22 -13.42 0.37
C SER A 11 9.70 -12.88 1.72
N PRO A 12 10.29 -11.79 2.26
CA PRO A 12 9.79 -11.15 3.48
C PRO A 12 8.32 -10.72 3.38
N GLN A 13 7.90 -10.19 2.22
CA GLN A 13 6.52 -9.79 1.97
C GLN A 13 5.53 -10.95 2.06
N TYR A 14 5.85 -12.09 1.43
CA TYR A 14 4.97 -13.27 1.51
C TYR A 14 4.87 -13.78 2.94
N GLN A 15 6.00 -13.88 3.63
CA GLN A 15 6.04 -14.34 5.01
C GLN A 15 5.22 -13.43 5.93
N LEU A 16 5.34 -12.11 5.79
CA LEU A 16 4.59 -11.15 6.62
C LEU A 16 3.07 -11.23 6.34
N ILE A 17 2.67 -11.20 5.07
CA ILE A 17 1.25 -11.22 4.68
C ILE A 17 0.56 -12.53 5.10
N ASN A 18 1.25 -13.67 4.98
CA ASN A 18 0.67 -14.98 5.26
C ASN A 18 0.92 -15.46 6.69
N LYS A 19 1.65 -14.69 7.52
CA LYS A 19 1.83 -15.04 8.93
C LYS A 19 0.53 -14.80 9.68
N SER A 20 -0.02 -15.90 10.21
CA SER A 20 -1.29 -15.89 10.94
C SER A 20 -1.31 -14.80 12.00
N GLY A 21 -2.36 -13.97 11.96
CA GLY A 21 -2.64 -12.93 12.94
C GLY A 21 -1.87 -11.62 12.78
N LEU A 22 -1.01 -11.45 11.76
CA LEU A 22 -0.31 -10.17 11.55
C LEU A 22 -0.99 -9.23 10.56
N ILE A 23 -1.46 -9.77 9.44
CA ILE A 23 -2.13 -9.03 8.38
C ILE A 23 -3.49 -9.67 8.10
N ASN A 24 -4.55 -8.87 8.08
CA ASN A 24 -5.91 -9.31 7.83
C ASN A 24 -6.50 -8.56 6.64
N VAL A 25 -7.33 -9.23 5.84
CA VAL A 25 -8.15 -8.57 4.82
C VAL A 25 -9.39 -8.01 5.50
N GLY A 26 -9.61 -6.71 5.39
CA GLY A 26 -10.81 -6.04 5.89
C GLY A 26 -12.03 -6.25 5.00
N GLU A 27 -13.20 -5.88 5.52
CA GLU A 27 -14.47 -5.94 4.76
C GLU A 27 -14.48 -5.01 3.54
N ASP A 28 -13.59 -4.00 3.51
CA ASP A 28 -13.37 -3.10 2.38
C ASP A 28 -12.37 -3.65 1.34
N GLY A 29 -11.87 -4.86 1.56
CA GLY A 29 -10.88 -5.52 0.72
C GLY A 29 -9.45 -4.99 0.87
N LEU A 30 -9.18 -4.05 1.79
CA LEU A 30 -7.82 -3.60 2.07
C LEU A 30 -7.12 -4.55 3.04
N LEU A 31 -5.78 -4.54 3.04
CA LEU A 31 -4.97 -5.29 4.00
C LEU A 31 -4.66 -4.40 5.20
N TYR A 32 -4.82 -4.93 6.41
CA TYR A 32 -4.60 -4.23 7.66
C TYR A 32 -3.65 -4.98 8.58
N SER A 33 -2.69 -4.27 9.18
CA SER A 33 -1.98 -4.77 10.36
C SER A 33 -2.88 -4.82 11.60
N ILE A 34 -2.45 -5.53 12.64
CA ILE A 34 -3.15 -5.62 13.93
C ILE A 34 -3.46 -4.26 14.58
N ASP A 35 -2.64 -3.26 14.31
CA ASP A 35 -2.73 -1.90 14.85
C ASP A 35 -3.33 -0.90 13.84
N GLY A 36 -3.93 -1.40 12.76
CA GLY A 36 -4.76 -0.62 11.85
C GLY A 36 -4.02 0.13 10.75
N TYR A 37 -2.77 -0.23 10.44
CA TYR A 37 -2.03 0.32 9.29
C TYR A 37 -2.43 -0.40 8.01
N ILE A 38 -2.67 0.36 6.93
CA ILE A 38 -3.06 -0.19 5.63
C ILE A 38 -1.84 -0.68 4.85
N GLY A 39 -1.95 -1.86 4.27
CA GLY A 39 -0.92 -2.49 3.45
C GLY A 39 -0.71 -1.80 2.11
N VAL A 40 0.53 -1.37 1.84
CA VAL A 40 0.91 -0.70 0.59
C VAL A 40 2.24 -1.21 0.05
N ALA A 41 2.46 -1.02 -1.25
CA ALA A 41 3.78 -1.10 -1.86
C ALA A 41 4.39 0.30 -1.90
N LEU A 42 5.65 0.40 -1.47
CA LEU A 42 6.47 1.60 -1.56
C LEU A 42 7.79 1.25 -2.26
N GLY A 43 8.48 2.24 -2.82
CA GLY A 43 9.83 2.02 -3.34
C GLY A 43 10.87 1.77 -2.24
N SER A 44 12.07 1.32 -2.63
CA SER A 44 13.19 0.97 -1.73
C SER A 44 13.70 2.14 -0.89
N LYS A 45 13.46 3.39 -1.30
CA LYS A 45 13.77 4.58 -0.49
C LYS A 45 13.04 4.57 0.86
N TYR A 46 11.86 3.94 0.91
CA TYR A 46 10.97 3.95 2.07
C TYR A 46 11.11 2.68 2.90
N GLY A 47 12.25 2.51 3.56
CA GLY A 47 12.45 1.46 4.57
C GLY A 47 12.27 0.02 4.07
N ASN A 48 12.16 -0.91 5.01
CA ASN A 48 12.05 -2.34 4.78
C ASN A 48 10.58 -2.80 4.81
N ILE A 49 10.34 -4.03 4.33
CA ILE A 49 9.05 -4.71 4.54
C ILE A 49 8.73 -4.77 6.04
N GLY A 50 7.50 -4.38 6.39
CA GLY A 50 7.02 -4.29 7.77
C GLY A 50 7.21 -2.94 8.44
N ASP A 51 8.02 -2.04 7.88
CA ASP A 51 8.12 -0.67 8.38
C ASP A 51 6.78 0.07 8.23
N LYS A 52 6.46 0.90 9.22
CA LYS A 52 5.23 1.69 9.30
C LYS A 52 5.50 3.16 8.99
N PHE A 53 4.53 3.80 8.36
CA PHE A 53 4.62 5.19 7.93
C PHE A 53 3.29 5.92 8.15
N ILE A 54 3.39 7.24 8.29
CA ILE A 54 2.28 8.18 8.16
C ILE A 54 2.43 8.89 6.81
N ILE A 55 1.40 8.81 5.98
CA ILE A 55 1.28 9.57 4.74
C ILE A 55 0.47 10.83 5.04
N GLU A 56 1.01 12.00 4.71
CA GLU A 56 0.31 13.27 4.84
C GLU A 56 -0.12 13.78 3.46
N PHE A 57 -1.38 14.19 3.34
CA PHE A 57 -1.94 14.75 2.12
C PHE A 57 -2.06 16.28 2.18
N ASP A 58 -2.14 16.91 1.02
CA ASP A 58 -2.36 18.35 0.86
C ASP A 58 -3.61 18.87 1.59
N ASN A 59 -4.66 18.04 1.62
CA ASN A 59 -5.92 18.28 2.33
C ASN A 59 -5.84 18.09 3.86
N LYS A 60 -4.63 17.94 4.43
CA LYS A 60 -4.36 17.74 5.87
C LYS A 60 -4.86 16.42 6.45
N ARG A 61 -5.29 15.49 5.60
CA ARG A 61 -5.54 14.12 6.05
C ARG A 61 -4.24 13.37 6.22
N GLU A 62 -4.28 12.42 7.12
CA GLU A 62 -3.18 11.49 7.38
C GLU A 62 -3.66 10.06 7.22
N LEU A 63 -2.77 9.19 6.76
CA LEU A 63 -3.04 7.77 6.62
C LEU A 63 -1.89 6.93 7.16
N LYS A 64 -2.24 6.01 8.05
CA LYS A 64 -1.33 5.00 8.60
C LYS A 64 -1.16 3.87 7.61
N VAL A 65 0.08 3.64 7.16
CA VAL A 65 0.41 2.57 6.20
C VAL A 65 1.58 1.71 6.65
N ILE A 66 1.54 0.44 6.28
CA ILE A 66 2.64 -0.52 6.48
C ILE A 66 3.14 -0.99 5.12
N LYS A 67 4.46 -0.99 4.93
CA LYS A 67 5.07 -1.47 3.68
C LYS A 67 4.97 -2.99 3.63
N LEU A 68 4.09 -3.52 2.79
CA LEU A 68 3.88 -4.96 2.60
C LEU A 68 4.43 -5.48 1.29
N ASP A 69 4.81 -4.60 0.38
CA ASP A 69 5.51 -4.96 -0.85
C ASP A 69 6.50 -3.87 -1.26
N GLU A 70 7.41 -4.18 -2.16
CA GLU A 70 8.41 -3.25 -2.66
C GLU A 70 8.30 -3.08 -4.18
N LYS A 71 8.15 -1.84 -4.63
CA LYS A 71 8.24 -1.50 -6.06
C LYS A 71 9.68 -1.74 -6.50
N ALA A 72 9.87 -2.55 -7.54
CA ALA A 72 11.21 -2.87 -8.03
C ALA A 72 11.98 -1.62 -8.47
N ASP A 73 13.26 -1.51 -8.12
CA ASP A 73 14.07 -0.32 -8.39
C ASP A 73 14.15 0.04 -9.87
N LYS A 74 14.16 -0.96 -10.76
CA LYS A 74 14.12 -0.75 -12.22
C LYS A 74 12.88 0.05 -12.68
N ASP A 75 11.77 -0.06 -11.94
CA ASP A 75 10.49 0.55 -12.25
C ASP A 75 10.30 1.89 -11.51
N THR A 76 11.25 2.31 -10.67
CA THR A 76 11.18 3.56 -9.91
C THR A 76 12.24 4.58 -10.34
N ILE A 77 12.02 5.84 -9.95
CA ILE A 77 13.02 6.89 -9.95
C ILE A 77 13.57 7.04 -8.52
N ASN A 78 14.87 6.80 -8.33
CA ASN A 78 15.57 6.91 -7.05
C ASN A 78 14.91 6.11 -5.91
N GLY A 79 14.30 4.94 -6.21
CA GLY A 79 13.60 4.13 -5.22
C GLY A 79 12.34 4.79 -4.65
N CYS A 80 11.83 5.87 -5.25
CA CYS A 80 10.82 6.75 -4.65
C CYS A 80 9.43 6.55 -5.26
N TYR A 81 9.27 6.86 -6.54
CA TYR A 81 8.00 6.79 -7.26
C TYR A 81 8.17 6.04 -8.57
N HIS A 82 7.07 5.49 -9.10
CA HIS A 82 7.06 4.73 -10.33
C HIS A 82 7.43 5.61 -11.54
N ARG A 83 8.27 5.11 -12.43
CA ARG A 83 8.79 5.85 -13.58
C ARG A 83 7.72 6.29 -14.58
N SER A 84 6.66 5.50 -14.73
CA SER A 84 5.68 5.69 -15.82
C SER A 84 4.49 6.58 -15.45
N ASP A 85 4.04 6.52 -14.20
CA ASP A 85 2.82 7.20 -13.74
C ASP A 85 3.05 8.09 -12.51
N ASN A 86 4.30 8.16 -12.03
CA ASN A 86 4.70 8.89 -10.83
C ASN A 86 3.98 8.46 -9.53
N SER A 87 3.34 7.29 -9.51
CA SER A 87 2.72 6.75 -8.29
C SER A 87 3.79 6.44 -7.24
N MET A 88 3.62 7.03 -6.06
CA MET A 88 4.49 6.79 -4.91
C MET A 88 4.00 5.59 -4.08
N VAL A 89 2.69 5.38 -4.03
CA VAL A 89 2.02 4.35 -3.24
C VAL A 89 1.20 3.47 -4.16
N GLU A 90 1.33 2.15 -4.03
CA GLU A 90 0.33 1.21 -4.57
C GLU A 90 -0.40 0.50 -3.45
N VAL A 91 -1.72 0.62 -3.40
CA VAL A 91 -2.52 -0.03 -2.34
C VAL A 91 -2.63 -1.53 -2.59
N LEU A 92 -2.28 -2.36 -1.61
CA LEU A 92 -2.50 -3.80 -1.68
C LEU A 92 -3.95 -4.12 -1.32
N VAL A 93 -4.59 -4.94 -2.14
CA VAL A 93 -6.02 -5.25 -1.98
C VAL A 93 -6.32 -6.72 -2.21
N ASN A 94 -7.33 -7.25 -1.52
CA ASN A 94 -8.16 -8.30 -2.08
C ASN A 94 -9.01 -7.68 -3.20
N ARG A 95 -8.69 -7.99 -4.45
CA ARG A 95 -9.30 -7.31 -5.61
C ARG A 95 -10.81 -7.48 -5.67
N GLU A 96 -11.34 -8.65 -5.35
CA GLU A 96 -12.77 -8.94 -5.47
C GLU A 96 -13.56 -8.08 -4.48
N THR A 97 -13.24 -8.18 -3.19
CA THR A 97 -13.86 -7.38 -2.13
C THR A 97 -13.64 -5.88 -2.36
N ALA A 98 -12.44 -5.45 -2.72
CA ALA A 98 -12.15 -4.04 -2.96
C ALA A 98 -12.88 -3.49 -4.19
N ALA A 99 -13.21 -4.31 -5.19
CA ALA A 99 -13.97 -3.88 -6.36
C ALA A 99 -15.43 -3.56 -6.00
N GLU A 100 -15.98 -4.22 -4.98
CA GLU A 100 -17.32 -3.95 -4.45
C GLU A 100 -17.35 -2.64 -3.65
N THR A 101 -16.35 -2.42 -2.80
CA THR A 101 -16.26 -1.22 -1.95
C THR A 101 -15.77 0.02 -2.69
N TYR A 102 -14.80 -0.15 -3.59
CA TYR A 102 -14.12 0.93 -4.33
C TYR A 102 -14.23 0.74 -5.85
N PRO A 103 -15.44 0.68 -6.42
CA PRO A 103 -15.63 0.33 -7.83
C PRO A 103 -14.95 1.32 -8.78
N LEU A 104 -14.96 2.63 -8.47
CA LEU A 104 -14.27 3.63 -9.28
C LEU A 104 -12.75 3.43 -9.25
N ALA A 105 -12.17 3.25 -8.05
CA ALA A 105 -10.74 3.05 -7.91
C ALA A 105 -10.25 1.75 -8.57
N ILE A 106 -11.03 0.66 -8.49
CA ILE A 106 -10.58 -0.67 -8.95
C ILE A 106 -10.96 -0.99 -10.40
N ASN A 107 -12.19 -0.67 -10.81
CA ASN A 107 -12.75 -1.11 -12.10
C ASN A 107 -12.70 -0.03 -13.18
N VAL A 108 -12.61 1.25 -12.79
CA VAL A 108 -12.64 2.36 -13.75
C VAL A 108 -11.25 2.98 -13.92
N TRP A 109 -10.63 3.42 -12.82
CA TRP A 109 -9.43 4.24 -12.89
C TRP A 109 -8.13 3.49 -12.62
N GLY A 110 -8.18 2.41 -11.82
CA GLY A 110 -6.96 1.79 -11.31
C GLY A 110 -6.18 2.68 -10.35
N ASP A 111 -6.83 3.68 -9.76
CA ASP A 111 -6.23 4.71 -8.92
C ASP A 111 -7.06 4.92 -7.64
N PHE A 112 -6.40 4.76 -6.49
CA PHE A 112 -7.02 4.91 -5.18
C PHE A 112 -7.25 6.37 -4.77
N ASN A 113 -6.78 7.36 -5.53
CA ASN A 113 -7.25 8.74 -5.37
C ASN A 113 -8.77 8.88 -5.51
N TYR A 114 -9.42 7.95 -6.23
CA TYR A 114 -10.88 7.86 -6.37
C TYR A 114 -11.54 7.01 -5.26
N SER A 115 -10.92 6.97 -4.08
CA SER A 115 -11.45 6.36 -2.85
C SER A 115 -11.69 7.42 -1.77
N ASP A 116 -12.36 7.02 -0.69
CA ASP A 116 -12.56 7.85 0.50
C ASP A 116 -11.30 7.93 1.39
N LYS A 117 -10.34 6.99 1.28
CA LYS A 117 -9.15 6.91 2.17
C LYS A 117 -7.89 7.55 1.61
N PHE A 118 -7.68 7.48 0.29
CA PHE A 118 -6.42 7.86 -0.35
C PHE A 118 -6.53 9.11 -1.25
N ASN A 119 -7.58 9.93 -1.11
CA ASN A 119 -7.73 11.15 -1.91
C ASN A 119 -6.79 12.28 -1.45
N GLY A 120 -6.13 12.91 -2.42
CA GLY A 120 -5.27 14.08 -2.23
C GLY A 120 -3.87 13.89 -2.81
N GLU A 121 -3.10 14.97 -2.86
CA GLU A 121 -1.69 14.91 -3.22
C GLU A 121 -0.85 14.56 -1.99
N ILE A 122 0.05 13.59 -2.11
CA ILE A 122 0.95 13.23 -1.01
C ILE A 122 2.01 14.31 -0.85
N THR A 123 2.06 14.90 0.34
CA THR A 123 3.02 15.96 0.69
C THR A 123 4.20 15.41 1.49
N ASN A 124 3.99 14.42 2.37
CA ASN A 124 5.05 13.79 3.16
C ASN A 124 4.80 12.29 3.36
N VAL A 125 5.90 11.56 3.58
CA VAL A 125 5.90 10.16 4.03
C VAL A 125 6.86 10.07 5.23
N LEU A 126 6.30 9.90 6.42
CA LEU A 126 7.03 9.94 7.69
C LEU A 126 7.16 8.52 8.25
N LYS A 127 8.39 8.04 8.44
CA LYS A 127 8.64 6.73 9.07
C LYS A 127 8.29 6.79 10.57
N VAL A 128 7.50 5.83 11.03
CA VAL A 128 7.24 5.63 12.47
C VAL A 128 8.43 4.87 13.06
N VAL A 129 9.02 5.42 14.13
CA VAL A 129 10.11 4.79 14.87
C VAL A 129 9.51 4.27 16.18
N GLU A 130 9.58 2.96 16.38
CA GLU A 130 9.17 2.27 17.62
C GLU A 130 10.37 2.07 18.56
#